data_AF-A0AAD5US48-F1
#
_entry.id   AF-A0AAD5US48-F1
#
_cell.length_a   1.000
_cell.length_b   1.000
_cell.length_c   1.000
_cell.angle_alpha   90.00
_cell.angle_beta   90.00
_cell.angle_gamma   90.00
#
_symmetry.space_group_name_H-M   'P 1'
#
loop_
_entity.id
_entity.type
_entity.pdbx_description
1 polymer ?
#
loop_
_entity_poly.entity_id
_entity_poly.type
_entity_poly.pdbx_seq_one_letter_code
_entity_poly.pdbx_strand_id
1 'polypeptide(L)'
;MLEQRVQRNDSPLATFPEQFKPLVAKLVHESDKTLQALSKHIHNELLPTQDDDDDEQCTAAHNALPIELVEKAITSVCSRNNFGLSGSFVSGKIPASWHVWRWEVKDKHLDWLPKAAKEKAASRSAERLQAREDVKSLFESLPAGDKDSILGVKNTNKLVTKDIGANTKGSKDIIDVDSGHVVNQSPSKSKKQKEKETSENIAEDVEGKRSVGRPKKAVDPEKAAKEKEKQEKKNAKVEKEKKQQEAQSKSRSLLANFFKPKAATPTKSTSGSKSPAGSSSTALKAQSDFERTFKPFTLKKGAELAPSPWERYHRRRSPDLKGKTVIVIDDEGDSQCPDIEMSDVRGDREVGQMSREVPSGSISHPLTPAKENPSEIRGAPNVGPNS
;
A
#
# COMPACT_ATOMS: atom_id res chain seq x y z
N MET A 1 -4.96 -5.94 30.97
CA MET A 1 -4.33 -7.26 31.24
C MET A 1 -2.83 -7.12 31.41
N LEU A 2 -2.11 -6.62 30.40
CA LEU A 2 -0.66 -6.37 30.52
C LEU A 2 -0.33 -5.37 31.64
N GLU A 3 -1.04 -4.24 31.68
CA GLU A 3 -0.88 -3.23 32.74
C GLU A 3 -1.03 -3.80 34.16
N GLN A 4 -2.05 -4.62 34.40
CA GLN A 4 -2.27 -5.28 35.69
C GLN A 4 -1.16 -6.27 36.05
N ARG A 5 -0.56 -6.94 35.06
CA ARG A 5 0.58 -7.85 35.28
C ARG A 5 1.84 -7.09 35.64
N VAL A 6 2.10 -5.98 34.93
CA VAL A 6 3.23 -5.08 35.21
C VAL A 6 3.10 -4.53 36.63
N GLN A 7 1.92 -4.05 37.02
CA GLN A 7 1.65 -3.57 38.39
C GLN A 7 1.86 -4.65 39.47
N ARG A 8 1.69 -5.93 39.13
CA ARG A 8 1.86 -7.07 40.07
C ARG A 8 3.24 -7.71 40.00
N ASN A 9 4.11 -7.28 39.09
CA ASN A 9 5.37 -7.95 38.77
C ASN A 9 5.17 -9.45 38.46
N ASP A 10 4.08 -9.80 37.75
CA ASP A 10 3.81 -11.18 37.35
C ASP A 10 4.80 -11.66 36.28
N SER A 11 5.06 -12.97 36.23
CA SER A 11 5.92 -13.57 35.21
C SER A 11 5.41 -13.30 33.77
N PRO A 12 6.32 -13.26 32.77
CA PRO A 12 5.96 -13.09 31.36
C PRO A 12 4.88 -14.04 30.87
N LEU A 13 4.08 -13.61 29.89
CA LEU A 13 3.05 -14.45 29.27
C LEU A 13 3.66 -15.69 28.60
N ALA A 14 3.25 -16.88 29.06
CA ALA A 14 3.65 -18.14 28.44
C ALA A 14 2.88 -18.46 27.14
N THR A 15 1.62 -18.02 27.05
CA THR A 15 0.73 -18.25 25.89
C THR A 15 -0.05 -16.98 25.54
N PHE A 16 -0.29 -16.76 24.23
CA PHE A 16 -1.08 -15.62 23.78
C PHE A 16 -2.57 -15.91 23.97
N PRO A 17 -3.31 -15.11 24.77
CA PRO A 17 -4.71 -15.42 25.07
C PRO A 17 -5.58 -15.37 23.81
N GLU A 18 -6.45 -16.37 23.65
CA GLU A 18 -7.27 -16.55 22.44
C GLU A 18 -8.20 -15.37 22.16
N GLN A 19 -8.76 -14.77 23.21
CA GLN A 19 -9.62 -13.60 23.15
C GLN A 19 -9.00 -12.37 22.46
N PHE A 20 -7.66 -12.28 22.41
CA PHE A 20 -6.96 -11.16 21.77
C PHE A 20 -6.47 -11.49 20.35
N LYS A 21 -6.60 -12.74 19.90
CA LYS A 21 -6.22 -13.13 18.53
C LYS A 21 -7.00 -12.39 17.43
N PRO A 22 -8.29 -12.04 17.58
CA PRO A 22 -9.00 -11.18 16.62
C PRO A 22 -8.34 -9.81 16.39
N LEU A 23 -7.76 -9.21 17.44
CA LEU A 23 -7.03 -7.95 17.34
C LEU A 23 -5.74 -8.13 16.52
N VAL A 24 -4.99 -9.21 16.78
CA VAL A 24 -3.81 -9.57 15.98
C VAL A 24 -4.19 -9.78 14.52
N ALA A 25 -5.26 -10.53 14.24
CA ALA A 25 -5.75 -10.72 12.87
C ALA A 25 -6.04 -9.40 12.16
N LYS A 26 -6.67 -8.44 12.85
CA LYS A 26 -6.95 -7.10 12.33
C LYS A 26 -5.68 -6.28 12.02
N LEU A 27 -4.68 -6.32 12.90
CA LEU A 27 -3.42 -5.56 12.74
C LEU A 27 -2.47 -6.17 11.69
N VAL A 28 -2.53 -7.50 11.51
CA VAL A 28 -1.66 -8.24 10.58
C VAL A 28 -2.17 -8.17 9.14
N HIS A 29 -3.49 -8.17 8.94
CA HIS A 29 -4.09 -8.34 7.63
C HIS A 29 -3.61 -7.30 6.61
N GLU A 30 -3.20 -7.76 5.44
CA GLU A 30 -2.64 -6.99 4.30
C GLU A 30 -1.25 -6.35 4.51
N SER A 31 -0.61 -6.58 5.66
CA SER A 31 0.76 -6.09 5.90
C SER A 31 1.78 -6.73 4.94
N ASP A 32 2.73 -5.94 4.42
CA ASP A 32 3.91 -6.41 3.66
C ASP A 32 5.13 -6.68 4.54
N LYS A 33 5.12 -6.21 5.79
CA LYS A 33 6.25 -6.31 6.71
C LYS A 33 6.71 -7.77 6.85
N THR A 34 8.02 -7.96 7.03
CA THR A 34 8.57 -9.27 7.43
C THR A 34 8.01 -9.67 8.78
N LEU A 35 8.04 -10.97 9.12
CA LEU A 35 7.52 -11.45 10.41
C LEU A 35 8.10 -10.64 11.57
N GLN A 36 9.43 -10.53 11.66
CA GLN A 36 10.11 -9.79 12.74
C GLN A 36 9.69 -8.31 12.81
N ALA A 37 9.63 -7.60 11.68
CA ALA A 37 9.23 -6.19 11.65
C ALA A 37 7.75 -6.00 12.01
N LEU A 38 6.89 -6.93 11.60
CA LEU A 38 5.49 -6.95 11.94
C LEU A 38 5.27 -7.26 13.42
N SER A 39 5.98 -8.25 13.96
CA SER A 39 5.95 -8.62 15.38
C SER A 39 6.34 -7.45 16.26
N LYS A 40 7.44 -6.73 15.95
CA LYS A 40 7.83 -5.51 16.68
C LYS A 40 6.77 -4.43 16.61
N HIS A 41 6.20 -4.20 15.43
CA HIS A 41 5.16 -3.20 15.25
C HIS A 41 3.90 -3.51 16.08
N ILE A 42 3.42 -4.75 16.01
CA ILE A 42 2.25 -5.19 16.78
C ILE A 42 2.55 -5.21 18.27
N HIS A 43 3.75 -5.65 18.66
CA HIS A 43 4.18 -5.61 20.04
C HIS A 43 4.05 -4.20 20.62
N ASN A 44 4.60 -3.19 19.93
CA ASN A 44 4.53 -1.80 20.37
C ASN A 44 3.09 -1.24 20.39
N GLU A 45 2.23 -1.66 19.46
CA GLU A 45 0.80 -1.29 19.45
C GLU A 45 -0.01 -1.95 20.58
N LEU A 46 0.43 -3.10 21.09
CA LEU A 46 -0.25 -3.83 22.16
C LEU A 46 0.21 -3.39 23.56
N LEU A 47 1.34 -2.70 23.68
CA LEU A 47 1.81 -2.17 24.94
C LEU A 47 0.94 -0.96 25.37
N PRO A 48 0.70 -0.78 26.68
CA PRO A 48 0.07 0.43 27.18
C PRO A 48 0.85 1.68 26.73
N THR A 49 0.13 2.74 26.36
CA THR A 49 0.74 4.06 26.15
C THR A 49 1.23 4.54 27.51
N GLN A 50 2.54 4.43 27.75
CA GLN A 50 3.17 5.02 28.92
C GLN A 50 3.57 6.45 28.61
N ASP A 51 3.38 7.32 29.60
CA ASP A 51 3.99 8.64 29.59
C ASP A 51 5.51 8.45 29.59
N ASP A 52 6.22 9.18 28.72
CA ASP A 52 7.65 8.98 28.39
C ASP A 52 8.64 9.15 29.57
N ASP A 53 8.15 9.36 30.80
CA ASP A 53 8.97 9.69 31.98
C ASP A 53 9.35 8.47 32.85
N ASP A 54 8.83 7.26 32.58
CA ASP A 54 9.09 6.05 33.40
C ASP A 54 9.71 4.88 32.59
N ASP A 55 11.04 4.93 32.43
CA ASP A 55 11.84 3.92 31.73
C ASP A 55 11.71 2.50 32.35
N GLU A 56 11.59 2.43 33.68
CA GLU A 56 11.48 1.15 34.41
C GLU A 56 10.16 0.46 34.06
N GLN A 57 9.07 1.22 34.03
CA GLN A 57 7.78 0.66 33.69
C GLN A 57 7.69 0.26 32.21
N CYS A 58 8.42 0.93 31.32
CA CYS A 58 8.54 0.55 29.91
C CYS A 58 9.25 -0.80 29.74
N THR A 59 10.40 -0.98 30.39
CA THR A 59 11.11 -2.26 30.34
C THR A 59 10.30 -3.42 30.94
N ALA A 60 9.57 -3.19 32.03
CA ALA A 60 8.68 -4.18 32.62
C ALA A 60 7.53 -4.57 31.68
N ALA A 61 6.93 -3.61 30.97
CA ALA A 61 5.89 -3.86 29.99
C ALA A 61 6.39 -4.68 28.79
N HIS A 62 7.59 -4.36 28.28
CA HIS A 62 8.27 -5.13 27.24
C HIS A 62 8.54 -6.59 27.67
N ASN A 63 8.91 -6.81 28.93
CA ASN A 63 9.16 -8.15 29.45
C ASN A 63 7.86 -8.95 29.68
N ALA A 64 6.75 -8.28 29.98
CA ALA A 64 5.47 -8.94 30.22
C ALA A 64 4.87 -9.62 28.97
N LEU A 65 5.15 -9.10 27.77
CA LEU A 65 4.69 -9.65 26.49
C LEU A 65 5.90 -9.99 25.58
N PRO A 66 6.47 -11.19 25.65
CA PRO A 66 7.60 -11.55 24.79
C PRO A 66 7.28 -11.44 23.29
N ILE A 67 8.19 -10.88 22.50
CA ILE A 67 8.00 -10.72 21.04
C ILE A 67 7.76 -12.06 20.32
N GLU A 68 8.42 -13.14 20.77
CA GLU A 68 8.26 -14.49 20.27
C GLU A 68 6.80 -14.98 20.35
N LEU A 69 6.10 -14.53 21.40
CA LEU A 69 4.70 -14.87 21.62
C LEU A 69 3.80 -14.19 20.57
N VAL A 70 4.14 -12.95 20.21
CA VAL A 70 3.47 -12.20 19.14
C VAL A 70 3.73 -12.90 17.79
N GLU A 71 4.95 -13.36 17.52
CA GLU A 71 5.25 -14.08 16.27
C GLU A 71 4.45 -15.39 16.15
N LYS A 72 4.38 -16.16 17.25
CA LYS A 72 3.55 -17.37 17.35
C LYS A 72 2.07 -17.04 17.15
N ALA A 73 1.58 -15.95 17.73
CA ALA A 73 0.21 -15.50 17.51
C ALA A 73 -0.03 -15.18 16.03
N ILE A 74 0.81 -14.36 15.39
CA ILE A 74 0.71 -13.99 13.96
C ILE A 74 0.66 -15.25 13.08
N THR A 75 1.62 -16.17 13.25
CA THR A 75 1.70 -17.41 12.45
C THR A 75 0.55 -18.38 12.72
N SER A 76 -0.05 -18.33 13.92
CA SER A 76 -1.25 -19.13 14.21
C SER A 76 -2.48 -18.62 13.44
N VAL A 77 -2.65 -17.30 13.33
CA VAL A 77 -3.87 -16.66 12.78
C VAL A 77 -3.79 -16.33 11.29
N CYS A 78 -2.59 -16.07 10.77
CA CYS A 78 -2.37 -15.56 9.42
C CYS A 78 -1.35 -16.42 8.66
N SER A 79 -1.36 -16.30 7.33
CA SER A 79 -0.34 -16.86 6.43
C SER A 79 0.29 -15.74 5.59
N ARG A 80 1.57 -15.88 5.25
CA ARG A 80 2.27 -14.95 4.37
C ARG A 80 2.23 -15.49 2.95
N ASN A 81 1.46 -14.86 2.08
CA ASN A 81 1.22 -15.30 0.72
C ASN A 81 2.06 -14.46 -0.26
N ASN A 82 2.66 -15.10 -1.26
CA ASN A 82 3.34 -14.43 -2.37
C ASN A 82 2.40 -14.33 -3.57
N PHE A 83 2.07 -13.10 -3.96
CA PHE A 83 1.26 -12.77 -5.14
C PHE A 83 2.10 -12.37 -6.36
N GLY A 84 3.42 -12.41 -6.24
CA GLY A 84 4.35 -12.18 -7.34
C GLY A 84 4.68 -13.45 -8.12
N LEU A 85 5.77 -13.41 -8.88
CA LEU A 85 6.29 -14.60 -9.56
C LEU A 85 6.81 -15.59 -8.50
N SER A 86 6.57 -16.88 -8.72
CA SER A 86 6.96 -17.96 -7.79
C SER A 86 7.85 -19.00 -8.49
N GLY A 87 8.81 -19.54 -7.75
CA GLY A 87 9.89 -20.39 -8.29
C GLY A 87 9.41 -21.70 -8.92
N SER A 88 8.15 -22.09 -8.73
CA SER A 88 7.58 -23.28 -9.37
C SER A 88 7.57 -23.21 -10.90
N PHE A 89 7.66 -22.01 -11.49
CA PHE A 89 7.52 -21.81 -12.93
C PHE A 89 8.86 -21.74 -13.68
N VAL A 90 9.97 -21.58 -12.96
CA VAL A 90 11.25 -21.22 -13.58
C VAL A 90 12.40 -21.97 -12.93
N SER A 91 13.31 -22.51 -13.74
CA SER A 91 14.51 -23.23 -13.30
C SER A 91 15.58 -22.34 -12.61
N GLY A 92 15.21 -21.19 -12.06
CA GLY A 92 16.13 -20.19 -11.52
C GLY A 92 15.57 -19.46 -10.31
N LYS A 93 16.45 -18.78 -9.57
CA LYS A 93 16.07 -17.95 -8.42
C LYS A 93 15.42 -16.68 -8.92
N ILE A 94 14.16 -16.45 -8.55
CA ILE A 94 13.44 -15.22 -8.89
C ILE A 94 13.98 -14.08 -8.00
N PRO A 95 14.38 -12.93 -8.58
CA PRO A 95 14.82 -11.79 -7.78
C PRO A 95 13.74 -11.31 -6.82
N ALA A 96 14.15 -10.83 -5.64
CA ALA A 96 13.23 -10.40 -4.58
C ALA A 96 12.23 -9.31 -5.03
N SER A 97 12.61 -8.48 -6.01
CA SER A 97 11.78 -7.44 -6.61
C SER A 97 10.51 -7.96 -7.28
N TRP A 98 10.45 -9.24 -7.65
CA TRP A 98 9.29 -9.86 -8.28
C TRP A 98 8.38 -10.59 -7.31
N HIS A 99 8.73 -10.63 -6.02
CA HIS A 99 7.87 -11.17 -4.99
C HIS A 99 6.97 -10.07 -4.42
N VAL A 100 5.69 -10.39 -4.24
CA VAL A 100 4.71 -9.49 -3.61
C VAL A 100 4.14 -10.21 -2.40
N TRP A 101 4.81 -10.05 -1.26
CA TRP A 101 4.41 -10.70 -0.01
C TRP A 101 3.32 -9.91 0.70
N ARG A 102 2.24 -10.59 1.09
CA ARG A 102 1.18 -10.03 1.93
C ARG A 102 0.79 -11.03 3.01
N TRP A 103 0.57 -10.54 4.22
CA TRP A 103 -0.04 -11.31 5.28
C TRP A 103 -1.56 -11.34 5.11
N GLU A 104 -2.15 -12.53 5.15
CA GLU A 104 -3.59 -12.71 5.05
C GLU A 104 -4.10 -13.57 6.21
N VAL A 105 -5.30 -13.27 6.68
CA VAL A 105 -5.92 -14.04 7.75
C VAL A 105 -6.35 -15.38 7.17
N LYS A 106 -6.07 -16.48 7.88
CA LYS A 106 -6.47 -17.82 7.43
C LYS A 106 -7.99 -17.92 7.34
N ASP A 107 -8.50 -18.72 6.40
CA ASP A 107 -9.94 -18.84 6.13
C ASP A 107 -10.78 -19.14 7.39
N LYS A 108 -10.27 -20.04 8.26
CA LYS A 108 -10.86 -20.40 9.55
C LYS A 108 -10.99 -19.26 10.58
N HIS A 109 -10.36 -18.12 10.33
CA HIS A 109 -10.34 -16.94 11.20
C HIS A 109 -10.83 -15.68 10.48
N LEU A 110 -11.33 -15.80 9.24
CA LEU A 110 -11.89 -14.65 8.51
C LEU A 110 -13.07 -14.03 9.24
N ASP A 111 -13.77 -14.81 10.05
CA ASP A 111 -14.89 -14.37 10.85
C ASP A 111 -14.50 -13.31 11.90
N TRP A 112 -13.23 -13.25 12.29
CA TRP A 112 -12.68 -12.29 13.26
C TRP A 112 -12.48 -10.88 12.70
N LEU A 113 -12.45 -10.72 11.38
CA LEU A 113 -12.36 -9.40 10.76
C LEU A 113 -13.71 -8.67 10.85
N PRO A 114 -13.74 -7.32 10.87
CA PRO A 114 -14.99 -6.58 10.71
C PRO A 114 -15.68 -6.92 9.38
N LYS A 115 -17.03 -6.97 9.32
CA LYS A 115 -17.78 -7.33 8.10
C LYS A 115 -17.35 -6.51 6.87
N ALA A 116 -17.17 -5.20 7.03
CA ALA A 116 -16.70 -4.31 5.97
C ALA A 116 -15.26 -4.61 5.51
N ALA A 117 -14.41 -5.13 6.41
CA ALA A 117 -13.06 -5.55 6.08
C ALA A 117 -13.06 -6.92 5.38
N LYS A 118 -13.91 -7.87 5.78
CA LYS A 118 -14.04 -9.19 5.13
C LYS A 118 -14.37 -9.08 3.64
N GLU A 119 -15.36 -8.26 3.29
CA GLU A 119 -15.79 -8.10 1.90
C GLU A 119 -14.68 -7.49 1.04
N LYS A 120 -14.00 -6.45 1.56
CA LYS A 120 -12.85 -5.84 0.88
C LYS A 120 -11.67 -6.80 0.77
N ALA A 121 -11.40 -7.59 1.81
CA ALA A 121 -10.34 -8.59 1.83
C ALA A 121 -10.57 -9.64 0.74
N ALA A 122 -11.78 -10.18 0.63
CA ALA A 122 -12.15 -11.16 -0.40
C ALA A 122 -12.04 -10.57 -1.82
N SER A 123 -12.51 -9.34 -2.02
CA SER A 123 -12.37 -8.67 -3.32
C SER A 123 -10.91 -8.46 -3.71
N ARG A 124 -10.07 -8.02 -2.78
CA ARG A 124 -8.65 -7.78 -3.04
C ARG A 124 -7.85 -9.07 -3.18
N SER A 125 -8.18 -10.12 -2.43
CA SER A 125 -7.52 -11.41 -2.60
C SER A 125 -7.83 -11.98 -3.99
N ALA A 126 -9.08 -11.88 -4.46
CA ALA A 126 -9.45 -12.24 -5.82
C ALA A 126 -8.70 -11.40 -6.87
N GLU A 127 -8.61 -10.08 -6.69
CA GLU A 127 -7.85 -9.19 -7.57
C GLU A 127 -6.36 -9.56 -7.62
N ARG A 128 -5.74 -9.82 -6.48
CA ARG A 128 -4.33 -10.22 -6.40
C ARG A 128 -4.08 -11.59 -7.05
N LEU A 129 -5.00 -12.54 -6.89
CA LEU A 129 -4.92 -13.84 -7.55
C LEU A 129 -5.01 -13.69 -9.07
N GLN A 130 -5.90 -12.84 -9.57
CA GLN A 130 -6.01 -12.54 -10.99
C GLN A 130 -4.73 -11.86 -11.50
N ALA A 131 -4.26 -10.82 -10.82
CA ALA A 131 -3.04 -10.11 -11.19
C ALA A 131 -1.81 -11.05 -11.22
N ARG A 132 -1.74 -12.01 -10.30
CA ARG A 132 -0.69 -13.05 -10.31
C ARG A 132 -0.75 -13.90 -11.58
N GLU A 133 -1.94 -14.34 -11.98
CA GLU A 133 -2.09 -15.13 -13.21
C GLU A 133 -1.79 -14.29 -14.46
N ASP A 134 -2.19 -13.03 -14.48
CA ASP A 134 -1.90 -12.11 -15.58
C ASP A 134 -0.38 -11.87 -15.73
N VAL A 135 0.32 -11.62 -14.60
CA VAL A 135 1.79 -11.46 -14.57
C VAL A 135 2.48 -12.74 -15.03
N LYS A 136 1.99 -13.90 -14.61
CA LYS A 136 2.51 -15.20 -15.04
C LYS A 136 2.32 -15.41 -16.54
N SER A 137 1.12 -15.15 -17.07
CA SER A 137 0.83 -15.24 -18.50
C SER A 137 1.72 -14.31 -19.33
N LEU A 138 1.88 -13.07 -18.86
CA LEU A 138 2.77 -12.10 -19.50
C LEU A 138 4.22 -12.61 -19.49
N PHE A 139 4.71 -13.09 -18.35
CA PHE A 139 6.05 -13.64 -18.23
C PHE A 139 6.26 -14.85 -19.15
N GLU A 140 5.31 -15.77 -19.24
CA GLU A 140 5.36 -16.94 -20.13
C GLU A 140 5.35 -16.56 -21.61
N SER A 141 4.72 -15.45 -21.98
CA SER A 141 4.71 -14.93 -23.35
C SER A 141 6.03 -14.26 -23.78
N LEU A 142 6.91 -13.92 -22.83
CA LEU A 142 8.18 -13.27 -23.14
C LEU A 142 9.15 -14.19 -23.88
N PRO A 143 9.96 -13.64 -24.80
CA PRO A 143 11.11 -14.33 -25.37
C PRO A 143 12.08 -14.85 -24.30
N ALA A 144 12.81 -15.92 -24.60
CA ALA A 144 13.75 -16.54 -23.67
C ALA A 144 14.81 -15.54 -23.14
N GLY A 145 15.36 -14.68 -24.01
CA GLY A 145 16.34 -13.67 -23.59
C GLY A 145 15.79 -12.66 -22.58
N ASP A 146 14.52 -12.26 -22.72
CA ASP A 146 13.87 -11.33 -21.78
C ASP A 146 13.56 -12.02 -20.45
N LYS A 147 13.13 -13.30 -20.50
CA LYS A 147 12.95 -14.13 -19.31
C LYS A 147 14.27 -14.25 -18.53
N ASP A 148 15.35 -14.59 -19.20
CA ASP A 148 16.67 -14.75 -18.57
C ASP A 148 17.18 -13.42 -17.96
N SER A 149 16.94 -12.30 -18.67
CA SER A 149 17.24 -10.95 -18.20
C SER A 149 16.46 -10.59 -16.92
N ILE A 150 15.16 -10.91 -16.89
CA ILE A 150 14.29 -10.70 -15.72
C ILE A 150 14.73 -11.56 -14.52
N LEU A 151 15.13 -12.80 -14.79
CA LEU A 151 15.60 -13.74 -13.76
C LEU A 151 17.00 -13.40 -13.25
N GLY A 152 17.69 -12.44 -13.88
CA GLY A 152 19.06 -12.12 -13.56
C GLY A 152 20.00 -13.31 -13.80
N VAL A 153 19.64 -14.24 -14.68
CA VAL A 153 20.55 -15.26 -15.22
C VAL A 153 21.46 -14.53 -16.19
N LYS A 154 22.30 -13.66 -15.62
CA LYS A 154 23.39 -13.03 -16.33
C LYS A 154 24.28 -14.19 -16.69
N ASN A 155 24.27 -14.62 -17.96
CA ASN A 155 25.15 -15.66 -18.46
C ASN A 155 26.59 -15.27 -18.10
N THR A 156 27.07 -15.73 -16.94
CA THR A 156 28.43 -15.47 -16.45
C THR A 156 29.46 -16.23 -17.27
N ASN A 157 29.04 -16.91 -18.34
CA ASN A 157 29.89 -17.36 -19.43
C ASN A 157 30.35 -16.19 -20.32
N LYS A 158 30.71 -15.04 -19.74
CA LYS A 158 31.83 -14.28 -20.29
C LYS A 158 33.04 -15.15 -20.04
N LEU A 159 33.32 -16.01 -21.01
CA LEU A 159 34.67 -16.48 -21.29
C LEU A 159 35.57 -15.27 -21.14
N VAL A 160 36.34 -15.25 -20.04
CA VAL A 160 37.54 -14.43 -19.96
C VAL A 160 38.41 -15.00 -21.06
N THR A 161 38.29 -14.46 -22.26
CA THR A 161 39.29 -14.64 -23.31
C THR A 161 40.54 -14.05 -22.71
N LYS A 162 41.36 -14.95 -22.19
CA LYS A 162 42.71 -14.70 -21.71
C LYS A 162 43.51 -14.28 -22.94
N ASP A 163 43.42 -13.01 -23.31
CA ASP A 163 44.38 -12.40 -24.23
C ASP A 163 45.69 -12.30 -23.46
N ILE A 164 46.50 -13.32 -23.71
CA ILE A 164 47.91 -13.34 -23.44
C ILE A 164 48.56 -12.29 -24.37
N GLY A 165 49.16 -11.26 -23.78
CA GLY A 165 50.16 -10.39 -24.43
C GLY A 165 49.69 -8.94 -24.58
N ALA A 166 50.49 -7.90 -24.36
CA ALA A 166 51.86 -7.80 -23.91
C ALA A 166 52.09 -6.32 -23.55
N ASN A 167 52.84 -6.08 -22.46
CA ASN A 167 53.77 -4.97 -22.24
C ASN A 167 53.64 -3.71 -23.14
N THR A 168 53.12 -2.60 -22.60
CA THR A 168 53.56 -1.26 -23.03
C THR A 168 53.51 -0.28 -21.88
N LYS A 169 54.71 0.10 -21.41
CA LYS A 169 54.96 1.23 -20.52
C LYS A 169 54.63 2.55 -21.23
N GLY A 170 54.07 3.49 -20.48
CA GLY A 170 54.28 4.92 -20.70
C GLY A 170 53.05 5.69 -21.17
N SER A 171 52.44 6.46 -20.27
CA SER A 171 52.52 7.93 -20.26
C SER A 171 51.53 8.50 -19.24
N LYS A 172 52.04 9.41 -18.41
CA LYS A 172 51.27 10.32 -17.58
C LYS A 172 50.70 11.41 -18.49
N ASP A 173 49.43 11.76 -18.30
CA ASP A 173 48.82 13.09 -18.46
C ASP A 173 47.37 12.96 -17.93
N ILE A 174 47.06 13.39 -16.71
CA ILE A 174 46.61 14.74 -16.33
C ILE A 174 45.78 15.40 -17.45
N ILE A 175 44.46 15.16 -17.46
CA ILE A 175 43.47 16.20 -17.76
C ILE A 175 42.29 16.05 -16.80
N ASP A 176 42.24 16.99 -15.87
CA ASP A 176 41.11 17.44 -15.08
C ASP A 176 40.13 18.21 -15.99
N VAL A 177 38.87 17.76 -16.10
CA VAL A 177 37.74 18.58 -16.58
C VAL A 177 36.46 18.17 -15.84
N ASP A 178 36.17 19.02 -14.86
CA ASP A 178 34.89 19.55 -14.41
C ASP A 178 33.71 19.52 -15.41
N SER A 179 32.52 19.74 -14.84
CA SER A 179 31.25 20.13 -15.47
C SER A 179 30.28 18.99 -15.83
N GLY A 180 29.27 18.90 -14.98
CA GLY A 180 28.08 18.12 -15.22
C GLY A 180 27.23 18.68 -16.37
N HIS A 181 26.51 17.77 -17.02
CA HIS A 181 25.23 18.07 -17.66
C HIS A 181 24.45 16.76 -17.83
N VAL A 182 23.57 16.45 -16.88
CA VAL A 182 22.57 15.37 -17.06
C VAL A 182 21.48 15.92 -17.98
N VAL A 183 21.64 15.75 -19.30
CA VAL A 183 20.56 15.95 -20.26
C VAL A 183 19.64 14.74 -20.19
N ASN A 184 18.47 14.92 -19.58
CA ASN A 184 17.31 14.06 -19.77
C ASN A 184 16.87 14.09 -21.23
N GLN A 185 17.20 13.06 -22.02
CA GLN A 185 16.55 12.81 -23.31
C GLN A 185 15.31 11.94 -23.09
N SER A 186 14.14 12.57 -23.20
CA SER A 186 12.87 11.88 -23.42
C SER A 186 12.80 11.34 -24.86
N PRO A 187 12.24 10.13 -25.08
CA PRO A 187 12.00 9.64 -26.41
C PRO A 187 10.82 10.38 -27.06
N SER A 188 11.11 10.85 -28.27
CA SER A 188 10.27 11.58 -29.20
C SER A 188 9.05 10.80 -29.70
N LYS A 189 7.93 11.51 -29.81
CA LYS A 189 6.73 11.15 -30.58
C LYS A 189 7.00 11.20 -32.10
N SER A 190 6.54 10.19 -32.82
CA SER A 190 6.21 10.22 -34.26
C SER A 190 4.79 9.64 -34.43
N LYS A 191 3.77 10.47 -34.67
CA LYS A 191 3.10 10.76 -35.98
C LYS A 191 2.73 9.49 -36.77
N LYS A 192 1.45 9.10 -36.83
CA LYS A 192 0.33 9.65 -37.66
C LYS A 192 0.23 8.98 -39.05
N GLN A 193 -0.76 8.10 -39.21
CA GLN A 193 -1.58 7.86 -40.42
C GLN A 193 -2.93 7.31 -39.88
N LYS A 194 -4.05 8.04 -39.90
CA LYS A 194 -4.92 8.58 -40.98
C LYS A 194 -5.89 7.52 -41.56
N GLU A 195 -7.17 7.78 -41.28
CA GLU A 195 -8.41 7.47 -42.02
C GLU A 195 -8.77 6.00 -42.34
N LYS A 196 -9.94 5.59 -41.86
CA LYS A 196 -11.09 5.42 -42.77
C LYS A 196 -12.42 5.50 -42.01
N GLU A 197 -13.21 6.50 -42.39
CA GLU A 197 -14.66 6.56 -42.18
C GLU A 197 -15.35 5.45 -42.96
N THR A 198 -16.36 4.81 -42.36
CA THR A 198 -17.56 4.46 -43.12
C THR A 198 -18.78 4.44 -42.19
N SER A 199 -19.58 5.48 -42.35
CA SER A 199 -20.99 5.58 -41.95
C SER A 199 -21.87 5.06 -43.08
N GLU A 200 -22.84 4.20 -42.77
CA GLU A 200 -24.08 3.90 -43.53
C GLU A 200 -24.89 3.02 -42.55
N ASN A 201 -25.98 3.42 -41.89
CA ASN A 201 -27.12 4.28 -42.22
C ASN A 201 -27.84 3.84 -43.49
N ILE A 202 -28.58 2.74 -43.38
CA ILE A 202 -29.69 2.42 -44.29
C ILE A 202 -30.92 2.23 -43.43
N ALA A 203 -31.80 3.21 -43.55
CA ALA A 203 -33.17 3.21 -43.09
C ALA A 203 -34.06 2.35 -44.01
N GLU A 204 -35.17 1.94 -43.43
CA GLU A 204 -36.35 1.31 -44.01
C GLU A 204 -36.82 1.97 -45.32
N ASP A 205 -37.39 1.16 -46.22
CA ASP A 205 -38.76 1.35 -46.76
C ASP A 205 -38.99 0.39 -47.95
N VAL A 206 -39.83 -0.65 -47.78
CA VAL A 206 -40.67 -1.21 -48.87
C VAL A 206 -41.92 -1.84 -48.25
N GLU A 207 -43.00 -1.06 -48.20
CA GLU A 207 -44.37 -1.56 -48.10
C GLU A 207 -44.82 -2.34 -49.35
N GLY A 208 -45.44 -3.50 -49.09
CA GLY A 208 -46.71 -3.93 -49.70
C GLY A 208 -46.86 -4.08 -51.23
N LYS A 209 -47.08 -5.32 -51.68
CA LYS A 209 -48.21 -5.61 -52.60
C LYS A 209 -48.65 -7.07 -52.56
N ARG A 210 -49.97 -7.20 -52.55
CA ARG A 210 -50.80 -8.40 -52.46
C ARG A 210 -50.67 -9.29 -53.70
N SER A 211 -50.72 -10.60 -53.52
CA SER A 211 -51.35 -11.49 -54.50
C SER A 211 -52.01 -12.69 -53.81
N VAL A 212 -53.34 -12.73 -53.95
CA VAL A 212 -54.25 -13.80 -53.55
C VAL A 212 -54.08 -14.98 -54.52
N GLY A 213 -53.96 -16.21 -54.00
CA GLY A 213 -53.94 -17.44 -54.82
C GLY A 213 -53.89 -18.71 -53.96
N ARG A 214 -54.98 -19.49 -53.97
CA ARG A 214 -55.38 -20.62 -53.11
C ARG A 214 -54.65 -21.96 -53.48
N PRO A 215 -55.00 -23.12 -52.88
CA PRO A 215 -54.42 -23.79 -51.71
C PRO A 215 -53.64 -25.10 -52.03
N LYS A 216 -52.83 -25.63 -51.08
CA LYS A 216 -52.82 -27.07 -50.67
C LYS A 216 -51.65 -27.43 -49.72
N LYS A 217 -52.03 -27.98 -48.57
CA LYS A 217 -51.43 -29.08 -47.77
C LYS A 217 -50.04 -28.94 -47.11
N ALA A 218 -50.03 -29.48 -45.89
CA ALA A 218 -48.94 -29.83 -44.98
C ALA A 218 -48.27 -28.68 -44.21
N VAL A 219 -48.87 -28.38 -43.05
CA VAL A 219 -48.26 -27.69 -41.92
C VAL A 219 -47.16 -28.59 -41.34
N ASP A 220 -45.92 -28.11 -41.38
CA ASP A 220 -44.74 -28.72 -40.77
C ASP A 220 -44.44 -28.02 -39.42
N PRO A 221 -44.50 -28.72 -38.26
CA PRO A 221 -44.43 -28.12 -36.92
C PRO A 221 -43.03 -27.66 -36.49
N GLU A 222 -42.00 -27.74 -37.34
CA GLU A 222 -40.61 -27.44 -36.93
C GLU A 222 -40.19 -25.97 -37.09
N LYS A 223 -40.92 -25.15 -37.86
CA LYS A 223 -40.60 -23.72 -38.04
C LYS A 223 -41.28 -22.77 -37.06
N ALA A 224 -42.26 -23.22 -36.28
CA ALA A 224 -42.97 -22.40 -35.29
C ALA A 224 -42.20 -22.22 -33.96
N ALA A 225 -41.22 -23.09 -33.67
CA ALA A 225 -40.41 -22.98 -32.44
C ALA A 225 -39.24 -21.98 -32.58
N LYS A 226 -38.68 -21.83 -33.79
CA LYS A 226 -37.48 -21.01 -34.03
C LYS A 226 -37.76 -19.50 -34.07
N GLU A 227 -39.02 -19.09 -34.21
CA GLU A 227 -39.43 -17.69 -34.23
C GLU A 227 -39.70 -17.13 -32.83
N LYS A 228 -40.18 -17.96 -31.88
CA LYS A 228 -40.37 -17.55 -30.48
C LYS A 228 -39.03 -17.26 -29.76
N GLU A 229 -37.98 -18.02 -30.04
CA GLU A 229 -36.65 -17.78 -29.44
C GLU A 229 -35.99 -16.47 -29.96
N LYS A 230 -36.25 -16.10 -31.22
CA LYS A 230 -35.73 -14.84 -31.80
C LYS A 230 -36.46 -13.61 -31.27
N GLN A 231 -37.71 -13.76 -30.82
CA GLN A 231 -38.50 -12.66 -30.23
C GLN A 231 -38.13 -12.42 -28.76
N GLU A 232 -37.78 -13.47 -28.01
CA GLU A 232 -37.32 -13.35 -26.62
C GLU A 232 -35.92 -12.70 -26.51
N LYS A 233 -35.02 -13.02 -27.46
CA LYS A 233 -33.69 -12.37 -27.55
C LYS A 233 -33.76 -10.89 -27.93
N LYS A 234 -34.82 -10.44 -28.61
CA LYS A 234 -35.05 -9.01 -28.89
C LYS A 234 -35.57 -8.28 -27.64
N ASN A 235 -36.49 -8.89 -26.89
CA ASN A 235 -37.03 -8.27 -25.67
C ASN A 235 -35.97 -8.14 -24.56
N ALA A 236 -35.07 -9.11 -24.42
CA ALA A 236 -33.98 -9.04 -23.44
C ALA A 236 -32.93 -7.95 -23.75
N LYS A 237 -32.74 -7.59 -25.04
CA LYS A 237 -31.84 -6.49 -25.43
C LYS A 237 -32.48 -5.12 -25.16
N VAL A 238 -33.78 -4.98 -25.42
CA VAL A 238 -34.52 -3.73 -25.19
C VAL A 238 -34.59 -3.39 -23.69
N GLU A 239 -34.72 -4.38 -22.79
CA GLU A 239 -34.72 -4.11 -21.35
C GLU A 239 -33.33 -3.71 -20.82
N LYS A 240 -32.25 -4.32 -21.33
CA LYS A 240 -30.87 -3.95 -20.95
C LYS A 240 -30.51 -2.53 -21.43
N GLU A 241 -30.94 -2.16 -22.63
CA GLU A 241 -30.69 -0.82 -23.17
C GLU A 241 -31.49 0.25 -22.42
N LYS A 242 -32.76 -0.03 -22.07
CA LYS A 242 -33.57 0.89 -21.26
C LYS A 242 -32.99 1.11 -19.87
N LYS A 243 -32.47 0.06 -19.20
CA LYS A 243 -31.81 0.21 -17.88
C LYS A 243 -30.52 1.02 -17.96
N GLN A 244 -29.74 0.91 -19.05
CA GLN A 244 -28.53 1.71 -19.24
C GLN A 244 -28.85 3.18 -19.55
N GLN A 245 -29.87 3.46 -20.37
CA GLN A 245 -30.31 4.83 -20.62
C GLN A 245 -30.87 5.50 -19.37
N GLU A 246 -31.63 4.78 -18.52
CA GLU A 246 -32.08 5.32 -17.24
C GLU A 246 -30.93 5.59 -16.26
N ALA A 247 -29.92 4.71 -16.21
CA ALA A 247 -28.74 4.92 -15.37
C ALA A 247 -27.92 6.15 -15.84
N GLN A 248 -27.74 6.30 -17.17
CA GLN A 248 -27.08 7.48 -17.75
C GLN A 248 -27.91 8.75 -17.57
N SER A 249 -29.23 8.69 -17.71
CA SER A 249 -30.11 9.84 -17.48
C SER A 249 -30.12 10.26 -16.01
N LYS A 250 -30.11 9.30 -15.07
CA LYS A 250 -30.02 9.58 -13.62
C LYS A 250 -28.69 10.24 -13.25
N SER A 251 -27.56 9.75 -13.77
CA SER A 251 -26.26 10.37 -13.50
C SER A 251 -26.14 11.77 -14.12
N ARG A 252 -26.68 11.97 -15.33
CA ARG A 252 -26.70 13.28 -16.00
C ARG A 252 -27.62 14.28 -15.31
N SER A 253 -28.77 13.83 -14.79
CA SER A 253 -29.69 14.66 -13.99
C SER A 253 -29.11 15.06 -12.63
N LEU A 254 -28.32 14.19 -11.99
CA LEU A 254 -27.66 14.50 -10.72
C LEU A 254 -26.61 15.59 -10.88
N LEU A 255 -25.79 15.53 -11.93
CA LEU A 255 -24.77 16.55 -12.21
C LEU A 255 -25.36 17.90 -12.64
N ALA A 256 -26.49 17.90 -13.35
CA ALA A 256 -27.13 19.14 -13.80
C ALA A 256 -27.64 20.02 -12.65
N ASN A 257 -27.94 19.45 -11.48
CA ASN A 257 -28.38 20.21 -10.31
C ASN A 257 -27.23 20.84 -9.50
N PHE A 258 -25.97 20.42 -9.72
CA PHE A 258 -24.82 21.01 -9.03
C PHE A 258 -24.26 22.27 -9.73
N PHE A 259 -24.60 22.48 -11.01
CA PHE A 259 -24.12 23.63 -11.78
C PHE A 259 -25.18 24.71 -12.02
N LYS A 260 -26.31 24.69 -11.31
CA LYS A 260 -27.25 25.83 -11.37
C LYS A 260 -26.64 27.01 -10.59
N PRO A 261 -26.21 28.08 -11.27
CA PRO A 261 -25.71 29.26 -10.57
C PRO A 261 -26.83 29.80 -9.69
N LYS A 262 -26.53 29.90 -8.40
CA LYS A 262 -27.43 30.49 -7.40
C LYS A 262 -27.72 31.92 -7.85
N ALA A 263 -28.95 32.16 -8.31
CA ALA A 263 -29.38 33.47 -8.78
C ALA A 263 -29.11 34.51 -7.69
N ALA A 264 -28.33 35.51 -8.04
CA ALA A 264 -27.94 36.61 -7.18
C ALA A 264 -29.18 37.42 -6.79
N THR A 265 -29.41 37.57 -5.49
CA THR A 265 -30.30 38.60 -4.94
C THR A 265 -29.67 39.97 -5.13
N PRO A 266 -30.44 41.00 -5.57
CA PRO A 266 -29.93 42.35 -5.75
C PRO A 266 -29.91 43.07 -4.40
N THR A 267 -28.75 43.25 -3.79
CA THR A 267 -28.56 44.19 -2.69
C THR A 267 -27.66 45.35 -3.09
N LYS A 268 -28.16 46.52 -2.74
CA LYS A 268 -27.89 47.87 -3.20
C LYS A 268 -26.77 48.51 -2.35
N SER A 269 -25.91 49.30 -3.01
CA SER A 269 -25.01 50.37 -2.47
C SER A 269 -23.92 49.93 -1.46
N THR A 270 -22.69 50.43 -1.43
CA THR A 270 -22.20 51.82 -1.53
C THR A 270 -20.65 51.83 -1.63
N SER A 271 -20.09 52.86 -2.30
CA SER A 271 -18.68 53.34 -2.30
C SER A 271 -17.54 52.36 -2.69
N GLY A 272 -16.58 52.66 -3.56
CA GLY A 272 -16.12 53.93 -4.12
C GLY A 272 -14.60 54.06 -3.94
N SER A 273 -13.80 53.65 -4.92
CA SER A 273 -12.46 54.22 -5.21
C SER A 273 -11.90 53.73 -6.56
N LYS A 274 -12.02 54.60 -7.56
CA LYS A 274 -11.14 54.82 -8.74
C LYS A 274 -9.67 54.90 -8.29
N SER A 275 -8.58 54.51 -8.97
CA SER A 275 -8.17 54.31 -10.39
C SER A 275 -6.66 53.87 -10.36
N PRO A 276 -5.88 53.78 -11.47
CA PRO A 276 -6.10 53.08 -12.74
C PRO A 276 -4.84 52.31 -13.27
N ALA A 277 -5.05 51.63 -14.41
CA ALA A 277 -4.11 51.44 -15.52
C ALA A 277 -2.92 50.45 -15.36
N GLY A 278 -3.00 49.37 -16.14
CA GLY A 278 -1.89 48.45 -16.41
C GLY A 278 -2.33 47.32 -17.34
N SER A 279 -2.79 47.70 -18.53
CA SER A 279 -3.16 46.79 -19.63
C SER A 279 -1.96 45.96 -20.11
N SER A 280 -2.10 44.64 -20.16
CA SER A 280 -1.46 43.84 -21.21
C SER A 280 -2.35 42.66 -21.58
N SER A 281 -3.23 42.92 -22.54
CA SER A 281 -3.84 41.94 -23.40
C SER A 281 -2.76 41.24 -24.23
N THR A 282 -2.33 40.05 -23.83
CA THR A 282 -1.45 39.22 -24.64
C THR A 282 -1.97 37.79 -24.65
N ALA A 283 -2.52 37.41 -25.81
CA ALA A 283 -2.74 36.06 -26.32
C ALA A 283 -3.15 34.96 -25.31
N LEU A 284 -4.41 34.51 -25.43
CA LEU A 284 -4.94 33.30 -24.80
C LEU A 284 -4.15 32.06 -25.24
N LYS A 285 -2.98 31.82 -24.65
CA LYS A 285 -2.42 30.48 -24.54
C LYS A 285 -3.38 29.71 -23.65
N ALA A 286 -3.87 28.57 -24.12
CA ALA A 286 -4.70 27.66 -23.33
C ALA A 286 -3.95 27.32 -22.03
N GLN A 287 -4.28 28.02 -20.95
CA GLN A 287 -3.73 27.71 -19.64
C GLN A 287 -4.23 26.32 -19.28
N SER A 288 -3.26 25.44 -19.03
CA SER A 288 -3.53 24.09 -18.54
C SER A 288 -4.40 24.16 -17.28
N ASP A 289 -5.33 23.23 -17.11
CA ASP A 289 -6.18 23.13 -15.92
C ASP A 289 -5.34 23.09 -14.63
N PHE A 290 -4.08 22.63 -14.74
CA PHE A 290 -3.08 22.70 -13.68
C PHE A 290 -2.75 24.13 -13.25
N GLU A 291 -2.49 25.06 -14.18
CA GLU A 291 -2.21 26.47 -13.84
C GLU A 291 -3.45 27.17 -13.25
N ARG A 292 -4.64 26.69 -13.62
CA ARG A 292 -5.90 27.21 -13.09
C ARG A 292 -6.15 26.75 -11.66
N THR A 293 -5.78 25.52 -11.34
CA THR A 293 -6.05 24.89 -10.03
C THR A 293 -4.90 25.14 -9.05
N PHE A 294 -3.66 25.17 -9.54
CA PHE A 294 -2.45 25.38 -8.75
C PHE A 294 -1.87 26.74 -9.10
N LYS A 295 -2.36 27.78 -8.41
CA LYS A 295 -1.73 29.10 -8.49
C LYS A 295 -0.29 28.97 -7.96
N PRO A 296 0.73 29.41 -8.72
CA PRO A 296 2.10 29.40 -8.23
C PRO A 296 2.16 30.20 -6.93
N PHE A 297 2.81 29.63 -5.91
CA PHE A 297 2.96 30.28 -4.61
C PHE A 297 3.89 31.49 -4.76
N THR A 298 3.31 32.69 -4.84
CA THR A 298 4.08 33.93 -4.85
C THR A 298 4.35 34.36 -3.41
N LEU A 299 5.62 34.41 -3.02
CA LEU A 299 6.03 34.95 -1.73
C LEU A 299 5.54 36.40 -1.61
N LYS A 300 4.81 36.71 -0.52
CA LYS A 300 4.40 38.10 -0.27
C LYS A 300 5.63 38.96 -0.01
N LYS A 301 5.62 40.20 -0.51
CA LYS A 301 6.70 41.17 -0.23
C LYS A 301 6.81 41.39 1.28
N GLY A 302 7.94 41.04 1.87
CA GLY A 302 8.18 41.09 3.32
C GLY A 302 7.87 39.80 4.08
N ALA A 303 7.41 38.73 3.41
CA ALA A 303 7.35 37.40 4.00
C ALA A 303 8.67 36.65 3.72
N GLU A 304 9.27 36.09 4.76
CA GLU A 304 10.45 35.22 4.67
C GLU A 304 9.96 33.76 4.63
N LEU A 305 10.41 32.98 3.64
CA LEU A 305 10.07 31.55 3.56
C LEU A 305 10.76 30.82 4.71
N ALA A 306 10.00 30.05 5.49
CA ALA A 306 10.60 29.25 6.56
C ALA A 306 11.65 28.29 5.96
N PRO A 307 12.86 28.21 6.55
CA PRO A 307 13.89 27.28 6.10
C PRO A 307 13.31 25.87 6.08
N SER A 308 13.48 25.20 4.96
CA SER A 308 12.94 23.87 4.78
C SER A 308 13.62 22.90 5.77
N PRO A 309 12.92 21.89 6.29
CA PRO A 309 13.51 20.93 7.23
C PRO A 309 14.77 20.24 6.69
N TRP A 310 14.86 20.03 5.37
CA TRP A 310 16.02 19.38 4.74
C TRP A 310 17.30 20.25 4.78
N GLU A 311 17.18 21.58 4.69
CA GLU A 311 18.32 22.51 4.81
C GLU A 311 18.95 22.48 6.22
N ARG A 312 18.15 22.19 7.26
CA ARG A 312 18.67 22.02 8.63
C ARG A 312 19.52 20.76 8.79
N TYR A 313 19.22 19.69 8.05
CA TYR A 313 19.96 18.43 8.16
C TYR A 313 21.35 18.51 7.53
N HIS A 314 21.52 19.23 6.42
CA HIS A 314 22.84 19.37 5.79
C HIS A 314 23.75 20.33 6.54
N ARG A 315 23.21 21.38 7.17
CA ARG A 315 24.03 22.35 7.91
C ARG A 315 24.64 21.78 9.20
N ARG A 316 24.07 20.72 9.76
CA ARG A 316 24.61 20.03 10.95
C ARG A 316 25.67 18.98 10.65
N ARG A 317 25.95 18.69 9.37
CA ARG A 317 26.92 17.66 8.96
C ARG A 317 28.24 18.20 8.40
N SER A 318 28.54 19.48 8.59
CA SER A 318 29.91 19.97 8.43
C SER A 318 30.56 20.07 9.80
N PRO A 319 31.09 18.97 10.38
CA PRO A 319 32.11 19.14 11.40
C PRO A 319 33.26 19.88 10.75
N ASP A 320 33.73 20.92 11.43
CA ASP A 320 34.92 21.70 11.09
C ASP A 320 36.14 20.76 11.13
N LEU A 321 36.33 19.98 10.05
CA LEU A 321 37.49 19.14 9.80
C LEU A 321 38.64 20.02 9.29
N LYS A 322 38.99 21.05 10.08
CA LYS A 322 40.32 21.65 10.08
C LYS A 322 41.22 20.82 11.00
N GLY A 323 41.48 19.60 10.57
CA GLY A 323 42.37 18.66 11.25
C GLY A 323 42.78 17.59 10.25
N LYS A 324 43.90 17.84 9.57
CA LYS A 324 44.53 16.89 8.64
C LYS A 324 44.85 15.59 9.39
N THR A 325 44.04 14.55 9.19
CA THR A 325 44.48 13.16 9.31
C THR A 325 44.44 12.55 7.93
N VAL A 326 45.61 12.56 7.27
CA VAL A 326 45.88 11.75 6.09
C VAL A 326 45.87 10.30 6.57
N ILE A 327 44.84 9.54 6.20
CA ILE A 327 44.85 8.08 6.38
C ILE A 327 45.73 7.52 5.26
N VAL A 328 47.02 7.37 5.55
CA VAL A 328 47.92 6.55 4.74
C VAL A 328 47.59 5.11 5.10
N ILE A 329 46.97 4.39 4.18
CA ILE A 329 46.85 2.93 4.24
C ILE A 329 48.17 2.42 3.67
N ASP A 330 49.17 2.23 4.54
CA ASP A 330 50.32 1.39 4.20
C ASP A 330 49.83 -0.06 4.23
N ASP A 331 49.77 -0.63 3.04
CA ASP A 331 49.47 -2.02 2.75
C ASP A 331 50.77 -2.82 2.88
N GLU A 332 51.13 -3.27 4.09
CA GLU A 332 52.04 -4.41 4.25
C GLU A 332 52.00 -4.97 5.70
N GLY A 333 51.72 -6.27 5.81
CA GLY A 333 52.24 -7.11 6.88
C GLY A 333 51.34 -7.35 8.08
N ASP A 334 50.83 -8.58 8.16
CA ASP A 334 50.37 -9.34 9.33
C ASP A 334 50.41 -8.58 10.67
N SER A 335 49.23 -8.21 11.20
CA SER A 335 49.10 -7.83 12.61
C SER A 335 47.75 -8.22 13.19
N GLN A 336 47.86 -8.97 14.28
CA GLN A 336 46.80 -9.51 15.11
C GLN A 336 45.80 -8.42 15.50
N CYS A 337 44.50 -8.71 15.39
CA CYS A 337 43.46 -7.88 15.98
C CYS A 337 43.65 -7.85 17.51
N PRO A 338 43.95 -6.70 18.15
CA PRO A 338 43.82 -6.61 19.59
C PRO A 338 42.33 -6.60 19.93
N ASP A 339 41.98 -7.47 20.87
CA ASP A 339 40.69 -7.56 21.53
C ASP A 339 40.34 -6.22 22.17
N ILE A 340 39.25 -5.59 21.73
CA ILE A 340 38.79 -4.30 22.25
C ILE A 340 37.97 -4.60 23.51
N GLU A 341 38.66 -4.62 24.63
CA GLU A 341 38.08 -4.67 25.97
C GLU A 341 37.38 -3.34 26.26
N MET A 342 36.05 -3.33 26.18
CA MET A 342 35.21 -2.19 26.56
C MET A 342 35.32 -1.96 28.07
N SER A 343 36.11 -0.97 28.47
CA SER A 343 36.23 -0.59 29.88
C SER A 343 34.94 0.07 30.34
N ASP A 344 34.26 -0.53 31.32
CA ASP A 344 33.10 0.06 31.99
C ASP A 344 33.47 1.41 32.61
N VAL A 345 32.90 2.48 32.05
CA VAL A 345 32.96 3.82 32.62
C VAL A 345 32.11 3.82 33.89
N ARG A 346 32.77 3.60 35.04
CA ARG A 346 32.21 3.90 36.36
C ARG A 346 32.10 5.42 36.51
N GLY A 347 30.93 5.94 36.13
CA GLY A 347 30.51 7.29 36.49
C GLY A 347 29.92 7.27 37.89
N ASP A 348 30.76 7.49 38.90
CA ASP A 348 30.33 7.98 40.21
C ASP A 348 29.73 9.38 39.98
N ARG A 349 28.40 9.44 39.89
CA ARG A 349 27.66 10.69 39.91
C ARG A 349 26.65 10.62 41.03
N GLU A 350 27.12 11.07 42.19
CA GLU A 350 26.35 11.41 43.37
C GLU A 350 25.36 12.53 43.00
N VAL A 351 24.14 12.15 42.59
CA VAL A 351 23.05 13.09 42.35
C VAL A 351 22.25 13.18 43.65
N GLY A 352 22.32 14.37 44.25
CA GLY A 352 21.76 14.67 45.56
C GLY A 352 20.28 14.34 45.71
N GLN A 353 19.98 13.76 46.86
CA GLN A 353 18.65 13.59 47.43
C GLN A 353 17.91 14.93 47.46
N MET A 354 16.83 15.06 46.71
CA MET A 354 15.78 16.04 47.01
C MET A 354 14.58 15.28 47.58
N SER A 355 14.50 15.27 48.91
CA SER A 355 13.31 14.84 49.65
C SER A 355 12.14 15.74 49.27
N ARG A 356 11.08 15.13 48.72
CA ARG A 356 9.73 15.71 48.71
C ARG A 356 8.83 14.83 49.55
N GLU A 357 8.73 15.19 50.82
CA GLU A 357 7.61 14.81 51.68
C GLU A 357 6.33 15.48 51.17
N VAL A 358 5.33 14.69 50.81
CA VAL A 358 3.93 15.14 50.73
C VAL A 358 3.01 13.92 50.98
N PRO A 359 1.79 14.12 51.49
CA PRO A 359 1.36 13.45 52.71
C PRO A 359 0.37 12.32 52.40
N SER A 360 0.45 11.31 53.25
CA SER A 360 -0.45 10.17 53.38
C SER A 360 -1.91 10.61 53.62
N GLY A 361 -2.70 10.59 52.55
CA GLY A 361 -4.16 10.67 52.59
C GLY A 361 -4.78 9.27 52.68
N SER A 362 -4.92 8.80 53.92
CA SER A 362 -5.68 7.60 54.31
C SER A 362 -7.18 7.77 54.01
N ILE A 363 -7.74 6.96 53.11
CA ILE A 363 -9.18 6.64 53.12
C ILE A 363 -9.36 5.14 52.90
N SER A 364 -9.55 4.45 54.02
CA SER A 364 -10.02 3.09 54.15
C SER A 364 -11.54 3.03 53.96
N HIS A 365 -12.02 2.18 53.04
CA HIS A 365 -13.39 1.67 53.08
C HIS A 365 -13.40 0.17 52.73
N PRO A 366 -13.79 -0.71 53.68
CA PRO A 366 -14.05 -2.12 53.41
C PRO A 366 -15.55 -2.34 53.22
N LEU A 367 -15.97 -2.86 52.07
CA LEU A 367 -17.32 -3.43 51.88
C LEU A 367 -17.25 -4.68 50.97
N THR A 368 -17.18 -5.84 51.61
CA THR A 368 -17.87 -7.07 51.20
C THR A 368 -18.92 -7.33 52.32
N PRO A 369 -20.02 -8.13 52.17
CA PRO A 369 -20.15 -9.34 51.33
C PRO A 369 -21.55 -9.63 50.71
N ALA A 370 -21.63 -10.63 49.81
CA ALA A 370 -22.73 -11.61 49.63
C ALA A 370 -22.41 -12.46 48.37
N LYS A 371 -22.03 -13.74 48.44
CA LYS A 371 -22.87 -14.95 48.65
C LYS A 371 -24.19 -14.93 47.88
N GLU A 372 -24.20 -15.58 46.71
CA GLU A 372 -25.29 -16.48 46.30
C GLU A 372 -24.83 -17.42 45.17
N ASN A 373 -24.70 -18.71 45.50
CA ASN A 373 -24.89 -19.83 44.56
C ASN A 373 -26.40 -19.99 44.35
N PRO A 374 -26.89 -20.47 43.19
CA PRO A 374 -27.13 -21.92 43.13
C PRO A 374 -27.00 -22.58 41.74
N SER A 375 -26.77 -23.90 41.79
CA SER A 375 -27.39 -24.97 40.99
C SER A 375 -27.32 -24.87 39.45
N GLU A 376 -26.58 -25.78 38.80
CA GLU A 376 -27.14 -27.05 38.29
C GLU A 376 -27.84 -26.87 36.94
N ILE A 377 -27.27 -27.44 35.87
CA ILE A 377 -28.01 -28.25 34.88
C ILE A 377 -26.96 -29.05 34.09
N ARG A 378 -27.07 -30.37 34.27
CA ARG A 378 -26.43 -31.43 33.49
C ARG A 378 -26.96 -31.39 32.06
N GLY A 379 -26.10 -31.69 31.09
CA GLY A 379 -26.54 -31.92 29.71
C GLY A 379 -25.42 -32.40 28.81
N ALA A 380 -24.96 -33.64 29.03
CA ALA A 380 -24.11 -34.35 28.08
C ALA A 380 -25.00 -35.11 27.07
N PRO A 381 -24.83 -34.94 25.75
CA PRO A 381 -25.31 -35.91 24.78
C PRO A 381 -24.22 -36.94 24.47
N ASN A 382 -24.58 -38.14 24.86
CA ASN A 382 -24.15 -39.48 24.46
C ASN A 382 -23.49 -39.61 23.08
N VAL A 383 -22.35 -40.29 23.07
CA VAL A 383 -21.62 -40.81 21.91
C VAL A 383 -22.31 -42.10 21.44
N GLY A 384 -22.81 -42.10 20.20
CA GLY A 384 -23.19 -43.33 19.51
C GLY A 384 -22.13 -43.70 18.46
N PRO A 385 -21.59 -44.94 18.46
CA PRO A 385 -20.78 -45.42 17.35
C PRO A 385 -21.71 -45.99 16.27
N ASN A 386 -21.57 -45.54 15.03
CA ASN A 386 -22.15 -46.22 13.87
C ASN A 386 -21.04 -46.91 13.08
N SER A 387 -21.37 -48.16 12.75
CA SER A 387 -20.61 -49.21 12.10
C SER A 387 -20.15 -48.90 10.68
#